data_AF-A0A813Y449-F1
#
_entry.id   AF-A0A813Y449-F1
#
_cell.length_a   1.000
_cell.length_b   1.000
_cell.length_c   1.000
_cell.angle_alpha   90.00
_cell.angle_beta   90.00
_cell.angle_gamma   90.00
#
_symmetry.space_group_name_H-M   'P 1'
#
loop_
_entity.id
_entity.type
_entity.pdbx_description
1 polymer ?
#
loop_
_entity_poly.entity_id
_entity_poly.type
_entity_poly.pdbx_seq_one_letter_code
_entity_poly.pdbx_strand_id
1 'polypeptide(L)'
;MSFEKVDLPKLDISNVSFIVNTKKCGDKGEVRCTARHPDGTQAPVKYEFLDDNIYRVKIFPLKTGVIHLRFEHWDENETTYN
;
A
#
# COMPACT_ATOMS: atom_id res chain seq x y z
N MET A 1 37.31 -2.93 11.33
CA MET A 1 36.14 -3.82 11.18
C MET A 1 35.42 -3.41 9.90
N SER A 2 35.45 -4.26 8.87
CA SER A 2 34.63 -4.11 7.67
C SER A 2 33.31 -4.83 7.91
N PHE A 3 32.18 -4.13 7.85
CA PHE A 3 30.88 -4.78 7.83
C PHE A 3 30.69 -5.41 6.45
N GLU A 4 30.58 -6.74 6.39
CA GLU A 4 30.10 -7.41 5.18
C GLU A 4 28.73 -6.85 4.84
N LYS A 5 28.60 -6.31 3.64
CA LYS A 5 27.33 -5.82 3.13
C LYS A 5 26.50 -7.06 2.80
N VAL A 6 25.65 -7.46 3.73
CA VAL A 6 24.70 -8.55 3.50
C VAL A 6 23.75 -8.11 2.39
N ASP A 7 23.85 -8.75 1.22
CA ASP A 7 22.86 -8.60 0.16
C ASP A 7 21.56 -9.23 0.64
N LEU A 8 20.67 -8.39 1.18
CA LEU A 8 19.32 -8.79 1.53
C LEU A 8 18.61 -9.31 0.26
N PRO A 9 17.76 -10.35 0.38
CA PRO A 9 16.99 -10.82 -0.76
C PRO A 9 16.20 -9.66 -1.38
N LYS A 10 16.40 -9.44 -2.68
CA LYS A 10 15.66 -8.44 -3.44
C LYS A 10 14.23 -8.95 -3.58
N LEU A 11 13.31 -8.35 -2.84
CA LEU A 11 11.88 -8.63 -2.97
C LEU A 11 11.38 -8.03 -4.30
N ASP A 12 10.92 -8.89 -5.20
CA ASP A 12 10.19 -8.44 -6.39
C ASP A 12 8.77 -8.06 -6.00
N ILE A 13 8.62 -6.79 -5.64
CA ILE A 13 7.33 -6.22 -5.23
C ILE A 13 6.31 -6.15 -6.37
N SER A 14 6.68 -6.40 -7.64
CA SER A 14 5.68 -6.54 -8.72
C SER A 14 4.78 -7.77 -8.56
N ASN A 15 5.26 -8.78 -7.82
CA ASN A 15 4.55 -10.00 -7.48
C ASN A 15 4.02 -9.99 -6.02
N VAL A 16 4.08 -8.84 -5.36
CA VAL A 16 3.57 -8.67 -3.99
C VAL A 16 2.22 -7.95 -4.03
N SER A 17 1.28 -8.45 -3.25
CA SER A 17 0.00 -7.78 -3.00
C SER A 17 -0.36 -7.87 -1.53
N PHE A 18 -1.12 -6.89 -1.06
CA PHE A 18 -1.57 -6.82 0.33
C PHE A 18 -3.05 -7.14 0.38
N ILE A 19 -3.47 -7.99 1.31
CA ILE A 19 -4.88 -8.15 1.65
C ILE A 19 -5.16 -7.17 2.80
N VAL A 20 -6.02 -6.20 2.54
CA VAL A 20 -6.44 -5.18 3.51
C VAL A 20 -7.86 -5.51 3.94
N ASN A 21 -8.04 -5.73 5.24
CA ASN A 21 -9.33 -6.05 5.85
C ASN A 21 -9.77 -4.87 6.72
N THR A 22 -10.81 -4.17 6.29
CA THR A 22 -11.39 -3.00 6.98
C THR A 22 -12.76 -3.29 7.60
N LYS A 23 -13.17 -4.55 7.74
CA LYS A 23 -14.46 -4.95 8.36
C LYS A 23 -14.69 -4.39 9.78
N LYS A 24 -13.65 -3.87 10.44
CA LYS A 24 -13.69 -3.29 11.79
C LYS A 24 -13.37 -1.79 11.82
N CYS A 25 -13.23 -1.15 10.67
CA CYS A 25 -12.89 0.27 10.54
C CYS A 25 -14.11 1.18 10.33
N GLY A 26 -15.33 0.62 10.30
CA GLY A 26 -16.57 1.32 10.00
C GLY A 26 -17.28 0.67 8.81
N ASP A 27 -18.59 0.86 8.72
CA ASP A 27 -19.43 0.23 7.69
C ASP A 27 -19.47 1.05 6.39
N LYS A 28 -18.85 2.24 6.40
CA LYS A 28 -18.79 3.19 5.30
C LYS A 28 -17.33 3.60 5.11
N GLY A 29 -16.87 3.51 3.86
CA GLY A 29 -15.53 3.93 3.48
C GLY A 29 -14.88 3.00 2.47
N GLU A 30 -13.81 3.49 1.86
CA GLU A 30 -12.98 2.74 0.90
C GLU A 30 -11.53 2.69 1.36
N VAL A 31 -10.83 1.62 0.99
CA VAL A 31 -9.37 1.55 1.19
C VAL A 31 -8.68 2.38 0.11
N ARG A 32 -7.91 3.38 0.53
CA ARG A 32 -6.98 4.11 -0.33
C ARG A 32 -5.55 3.73 0.01
N CYS A 33 -4.74 3.51 -1.02
CA CYS A 33 -3.32 3.26 -0.93
C CYS A 33 -2.57 4.21 -1.84
N THR A 34 -1.62 4.96 -1.27
CA THR A 34 -0.65 5.74 -2.02
C THR A 34 0.70 5.03 -1.97
N ALA A 35 1.28 4.76 -3.14
CA ALA A 35 2.60 4.15 -3.27
C ALA A 35 3.58 5.17 -3.87
N ARG A 36 4.53 5.66 -3.07
CA ARG A 36 5.43 6.75 -3.45
C ARG A 36 6.90 6.33 -3.42
N HIS A 37 7.62 6.65 -4.47
CA HIS A 37 9.07 6.51 -4.54
C HIS A 37 9.77 7.68 -3.80
N PRO A 38 11.05 7.54 -3.42
CA PRO A 38 11.77 8.59 -2.67
C PRO A 38 11.88 9.91 -3.43
N ASP A 39 11.83 9.88 -4.75
CA ASP A 39 11.83 11.09 -5.60
C ASP A 39 10.44 11.75 -5.75
N GLY A 40 9.43 11.25 -5.03
CA GLY A 40 8.08 11.81 -5.00
C GLY A 40 7.14 11.26 -6.06
N THR A 41 7.64 10.53 -7.07
CA THR A 41 6.78 9.91 -8.09
C THR A 41 5.91 8.80 -7.49
N GLN A 42 4.71 8.61 -8.05
CA GLN A 42 3.77 7.60 -7.57
C GLN A 42 3.77 6.37 -8.47
N ALA A 43 3.75 5.19 -7.85
CA ALA A 43 3.55 3.93 -8.52
C ALA A 43 2.04 3.67 -8.69
N PRO A 44 1.59 3.12 -9.84
CA PRO A 44 0.21 2.68 -10.00
C PRO A 44 -0.21 1.66 -8.93
N VAL A 45 -1.45 1.81 -8.47
CA VAL A 45 -2.09 0.90 -7.51
C VAL A 45 -3.38 0.38 -8.13
N LYS A 46 -3.62 -0.92 -8.01
CA LYS A 46 -4.89 -1.55 -8.39
C LYS A 46 -5.52 -2.22 -7.18
N TYR A 47 -6.83 -2.09 -7.08
CA TYR A 47 -7.65 -2.69 -6.05
C TYR A 47 -8.48 -3.81 -6.68
N GLU A 48 -8.50 -4.96 -6.02
CA GLU A 48 -9.35 -6.09 -6.35
C GLU A 48 -10.22 -6.36 -5.13
N PHE A 49 -11.53 -6.20 -5.29
CA PHE A 49 -12.51 -6.53 -4.25
C PHE A 49 -12.54 -8.05 -4.06
N LEU A 50 -12.35 -8.51 -2.82
CA LEU A 50 -12.37 -9.94 -2.50
C LEU A 50 -13.66 -10.32 -1.77
N ASP A 51 -14.07 -9.51 -0.79
CA ASP A 51 -15.23 -9.72 0.05
C ASP A 51 -15.61 -8.38 0.71
N ASP A 52 -16.74 -8.31 1.40
CA ASP A 52 -17.23 -7.12 2.11
C ASP A 52 -16.13 -6.46 2.96
N ASN A 53 -15.71 -5.25 2.61
CA ASN A 53 -14.60 -4.52 3.25
C ASN A 53 -13.25 -5.27 3.27
N ILE A 54 -13.01 -6.18 2.31
CA ILE A 54 -11.72 -6.85 2.11
C ILE A 54 -11.24 -6.66 0.68
N TYR A 55 -10.06 -6.07 0.54
CA TYR A 55 -9.47 -5.70 -0.73
C TYR A 55 -8.08 -6.31 -0.88
N ARG A 56 -7.76 -6.78 -2.08
CA ARG A 56 -6.36 -7.01 -2.48
C ARG A 56 -5.83 -5.76 -3.17
N VAL A 57 -4.75 -5.20 -2.63
CA VAL A 57 -4.06 -4.03 -3.16
C VAL A 57 -2.77 -4.48 -3.84
N LYS A 58 -2.68 -4.27 -5.16
CA LYS A 58 -1.54 -4.59 -6.00
C LYS A 58 -0.80 -3.30 -6.36
N ILE A 59 0.51 -3.28 -6.17
CA ILE A 59 1.36 -2.13 -6.48
C ILE A 59 2.23 -2.48 -7.68
N PHE A 60 2.37 -1.54 -8.62
CA PHE A 60 3.16 -1.72 -9.83
C PHE A 60 4.31 -0.70 -9.83
N PRO A 61 5.45 -1.01 -9.20
CA PRO A 61 6.56 -0.08 -9.09
C PRO A 61 7.15 0.24 -10.46
N LEU A 62 7.54 1.49 -10.66
CA LEU A 62 8.12 1.93 -11.94
C LEU A 62 9.65 1.88 -11.94
N LYS A 63 10.26 1.67 -10.77
CA LYS A 63 11.71 1.62 -10.55
C LYS A 63 12.05 0.82 -9.31
N THR A 64 13.28 0.32 -9.27
CA THR A 64 13.85 -0.36 -8.12
C THR A 64 14.16 0.62 -6.99
N GLY A 65 14.02 0.18 -5.75
CA GLY A 65 14.38 0.95 -4.56
C GLY A 65 13.34 0.82 -3.46
N VAL A 66 13.49 1.64 -2.42
CA VAL A 66 12.49 1.76 -1.35
C VAL A 66 11.21 2.35 -1.92
N ILE A 67 10.06 1.85 -1.49
CA ILE A 67 8.75 2.41 -1.80
C ILE A 67 7.99 2.64 -0.48
N HIS A 68 7.38 3.82 -0.34
CA HIS A 68 6.58 4.17 0.82
C HIS A 68 5.11 3.92 0.49
N LEU A 69 4.48 3.03 1.24
CA LEU A 69 3.07 2.72 1.13
C LEU A 69 2.31 3.40 2.27
N ARG A 70 1.27 4.16 1.94
CA ARG A 70 0.33 4.74 2.91
C ARG A 70 -1.03 4.15 2.64
N PHE A 71 -1.60 3.46 3.62
CA PHE A 71 -2.97 2.93 3.58
C PHE A 71 -3.88 3.80 4.45
N GLU A 72 -5.06 4.11 3.94
CA GLU A 72 -6.05 4.95 4.59
C GLU A 72 -7.42 4.28 4.42
N HIS A 73 -8.20 4.24 5.50
CA HIS A 73 -9.63 3.99 5.42
C HIS A 73 -10.29 5.35 5.23
N TRP A 74 -10.91 5.58 4.07
CA TRP A 74 -11.48 6.87 3.72
C TRP A 74 -13.00 6.76 3.69
N ASP A 75 -13.68 7.37 4.66
CA ASP A 75 -15.12 7.63 4.57
C ASP A 75 -15.33 9.07 4.08
N GLU A 76 -16.14 9.25 3.03
CA GLU A 76 -16.52 10.59 2.54
C GLU A 76 -17.29 11.41 3.59
N ASN A 77 -17.83 10.74 4.60
CA ASN A 77 -18.53 11.37 5.73
C ASN A 77 -17.61 11.65 6.93
N GLU A 78 -16.34 11.21 6.91
CA GLU A 78 -15.32 11.50 7.94
C GLU A 78 -14.64 12.87 7.75
N THR A 79 -15.27 13.82 7.06
CA THR A 79 -14.96 15.23 7.33
C THR A 79 -15.43 15.58 8.74
N THR A 80 -14.48 16.03 9.56
CA THR A 80 -14.61 16.55 10.94
C THR A 80 -14.56 15.49 12.03
N TYR A 81 -13.39 15.31 12.65
CA TYR A 81 -13.08 15.87 13.98
C TYR A 81 -11.55 15.82 14.21
N ASN A 82 -10.93 17.01 14.16
CA ASN A 82 -9.64 17.46 14.70
C ASN A 82 -8.36 16.64 14.43
#